data_AF-A0A938B9J1-F1
#
_entry.id   AF-A0A938B9J1-F1
#
_cell.length_a   1.000
_cell.length_b   1.000
_cell.length_c   1.000
_cell.angle_alpha   90.00
_cell.angle_beta   90.00
_cell.angle_gamma   90.00
#
_symmetry.space_group_name_H-M   'P 1'
#
loop_
_entity.id
_entity.type
_entity.pdbx_description
1 polymer ?
#
loop_
_entity_poly.entity_id
_entity_poly.type
_entity_poly.pdbx_seq_one_letter_code
_entity_poly.pdbx_strand_id
1 'polypeptide(L)'
;MSASNWTKEDTARALKIWAEYQQEHDVSDRIGQAVGIDPKSGHVWFGESALDIVRQMDAEGAFTPLYFVRVGYDYYGRKGGHR
;
A
#
# COMPACT_ATOMS: atom_id res chain seq x y z
N MET A 1 19.13 -5.00 -10.10
CA MET A 1 17.74 -4.64 -9.75
C MET A 1 16.90 -4.80 -10.99
N SER A 2 16.13 -5.88 -11.10
CA SER A 2 15.19 -6.04 -12.21
C SER A 2 14.14 -4.95 -12.07
N ALA A 3 14.00 -4.10 -13.09
CA ALA A 3 12.88 -3.17 -13.14
C ALA A 3 11.61 -4.01 -13.02
N SER A 4 10.83 -3.79 -11.96
CA SER A 4 9.55 -4.46 -11.79
C SER A 4 8.71 -4.14 -13.04
N ASN A 5 8.20 -5.17 -13.72
CA ASN A 5 7.28 -5.04 -14.86
C ASN A 5 5.91 -4.55 -14.40
N TRP A 6 5.89 -3.45 -13.64
CA TRP A 6 4.67 -2.86 -13.11
C TRP A 6 3.88 -2.24 -14.26
N THR A 7 2.67 -2.73 -14.46
CA THR A 7 1.78 -2.30 -15.54
C THR A 7 0.75 -1.28 -15.03
N LYS A 8 0.02 -0.66 -15.95
CA LYS A 8 -1.11 0.22 -15.57
C LYS A 8 -2.24 -0.59 -14.96
N GLU A 9 -2.39 -1.82 -15.42
CA GLU A 9 -3.35 -2.81 -14.97
C GLU A 9 -3.08 -3.20 -13.50
N ASP A 10 -1.81 -3.34 -13.10
CA ASP A 10 -1.42 -3.57 -11.71
C ASP A 10 -1.88 -2.41 -10.80
N THR A 11 -1.64 -1.16 -11.22
CA THR A 11 -2.14 0.02 -10.49
C THR A 11 -3.66 0.02 -10.38
N ALA A 12 -4.36 -0.20 -11.50
CA ALA A 12 -5.82 -0.21 -11.52
C ALA A 12 -6.39 -1.30 -10.60
N ARG A 13 -5.76 -2.48 -10.58
CA ARG A 13 -6.17 -3.57 -9.71
C ARG A 13 -5.90 -3.27 -8.24
N ALA A 14 -4.74 -2.74 -7.88
CA ALA A 14 -4.44 -2.35 -6.50
C ALA A 14 -5.43 -1.30 -5.97
N LEU A 15 -5.78 -0.30 -6.79
CA LEU A 15 -6.79 0.70 -6.44
C LEU A 15 -8.18 0.08 -6.24
N LYS A 16 -8.55 -0.89 -7.07
CA LYS A 16 -9.81 -1.64 -6.92
C LYS A 16 -9.84 -2.42 -5.61
N ILE A 17 -8.77 -3.16 -5.30
CA ILE A 17 -8.62 -3.90 -4.03
C ILE A 17 -8.77 -2.95 -2.84
N TRP A 18 -8.13 -1.77 -2.90
CA TRP A 18 -8.25 -0.79 -1.82
C TRP A 18 -9.65 -0.20 -1.66
N ALA A 19 -10.35 0.05 -2.77
CA ALA A 19 -11.73 0.50 -2.73
C ALA A 19 -12.65 -0.55 -2.11
N GLU A 20 -12.49 -1.82 -2.48
CA GLU A 20 -13.23 -2.95 -1.92
C GLU A 20 -12.93 -3.12 -0.43
N TYR A 21 -11.64 -3.08 -0.03
CA TYR A 21 -11.24 -3.18 1.36
C TYR A 21 -11.90 -2.12 2.25
N GLN A 22 -11.96 -0.87 1.79
CA GLN A 22 -12.60 0.23 2.53
C GLN A 22 -14.13 0.11 2.62
N GLN A 23 -14.77 -0.64 1.71
CA GLN A 23 -16.21 -0.91 1.79
C GLN A 23 -16.51 -2.00 2.81
N GLU A 24 -15.62 -2.99 2.92
CA GLU A 24 -15.78 -4.14 3.81
C GLU A 24 -15.27 -3.88 5.24
N HIS A 25 -14.32 -2.96 5.39
CA HIS A 25 -13.65 -2.67 6.65
C HIS A 25 -13.73 -1.18 7.02
N ASP A 26 -14.08 -0.91 8.27
CA ASP A 26 -13.91 0.42 8.85
C ASP A 26 -12.41 0.68 9.09
N VAL A 27 -11.88 1.71 8.43
CA VAL A 27 -10.49 2.16 8.54
C VAL A 27 -10.37 3.55 9.16
N SER A 28 -11.44 4.06 9.77
CA SER A 28 -11.50 5.41 10.33
C SER A 28 -10.50 5.63 11.48
N ASP A 29 -10.15 4.58 12.22
CA ASP A 29 -9.13 4.59 13.28
C ASP A 29 -7.69 4.53 12.73
N ARG A 30 -7.52 4.27 11.42
CA ARG A 30 -6.22 4.11 10.75
C ARG A 30 -5.85 5.30 9.87
N ILE A 31 -6.59 6.41 9.95
CA ILE A 31 -6.31 7.62 9.17
C ILE A 31 -4.85 8.02 9.34
N GLY A 32 -4.18 8.27 8.21
CA GLY A 32 -2.77 8.64 8.17
C GLY A 32 -1.80 7.45 8.15
N GLN A 33 -2.22 6.21 8.39
CA GLN A 33 -1.35 5.05 8.20
C GLN A 33 -1.02 4.80 6.72
N ALA A 34 0.17 4.28 6.47
CA ALA A 34 0.57 3.76 5.18
C ALA A 34 -0.12 2.42 4.92
N VAL A 35 -0.49 2.20 3.66
CA VAL A 35 -1.08 0.95 3.20
C VAL A 35 -0.28 0.46 2.00
N GLY A 36 0.14 -0.79 2.03
CA GLY A 36 0.80 -1.47 0.94
C GLY A 36 -0.15 -2.51 0.35
N ILE A 37 -0.34 -2.50 -0.96
CA ILE A 37 -1.31 -3.35 -1.65
C ILE A 37 -0.59 -4.17 -2.71
N ASP A 38 -0.73 -5.50 -2.65
CA ASP A 38 -0.25 -6.38 -3.71
C ASP A 38 -1.37 -6.63 -4.74
N PRO A 39 -1.24 -6.13 -5.98
CA PRO A 39 -2.24 -6.37 -7.02
C PRO A 39 -2.34 -7.84 -7.46
N LYS A 40 -1.36 -8.70 -7.14
CA LYS A 40 -1.38 -10.10 -7.55
C LYS A 40 -2.16 -10.97 -6.58
N SER A 41 -1.83 -10.90 -5.30
CA SER A 41 -2.50 -11.69 -4.26
C SER A 41 -3.75 -11.04 -3.68
N GLY A 42 -3.88 -9.72 -3.76
CA GLY A 42 -4.94 -8.99 -3.06
C GLY A 42 -4.61 -8.68 -1.60
N HIS A 43 -3.43 -9.04 -1.11
CA HIS A 43 -3.03 -8.71 0.27
C HIS A 43 -2.86 -7.21 0.48
N VAL A 44 -3.24 -6.79 1.69
CA VAL A 44 -3.19 -5.41 2.17
C VAL A 44 -2.45 -5.40 3.51
N TRP A 45 -1.36 -4.65 3.59
CA TRP A 45 -0.58 -4.44 4.81
C TRP A 45 -0.74 -3.00 5.29
N PHE A 46 -0.71 -2.81 6.61
CA PHE A 46 -0.77 -1.50 7.25
C PHE A 46 0.53 -1.23 8.02
N GLY A 47 0.96 0.03 8.06
CA GLY A 47 2.08 0.46 8.88
C GLY A 47 2.08 1.97 9.10
N GLU A 48 2.87 2.45 10.05
CA GLU A 48 3.06 3.90 10.21
C GLU A 48 3.79 4.50 8.98
N SER A 49 4.62 3.69 8.33
CA SER A 49 5.38 4.01 7.13
C SER A 49 5.49 2.83 6.15
N ALA A 50 5.88 3.08 4.90
CA ALA A 50 6.23 2.01 3.96
C ALA A 50 7.39 1.14 4.47
N LEU A 51 8.28 1.68 5.31
CA LEU A 51 9.37 0.88 5.88
C LEU A 51 8.84 -0.18 6.84
N ASP A 52 7.80 0.13 7.62
CA ASP A 52 7.17 -0.83 8.52
C ASP A 52 6.47 -1.95 7.75
N ILE A 53 5.86 -1.61 6.60
CA ILE A 53 5.26 -2.57 5.68
C ILE A 53 6.34 -3.48 5.09
N VAL A 54 7.45 -2.92 4.58
CA VAL A 54 8.56 -3.73 4.04
C VAL A 54 9.12 -4.69 5.09
N ARG A 55 9.26 -4.25 6.34
CA ARG A 55 9.69 -5.13 7.45
C ARG A 55 8.70 -6.27 7.72
N GLN A 56 7.39 -6.00 7.64
CA GLN A 56 6.37 -7.05 7.76
C GLN A 56 6.48 -8.05 6.61
N MET A 57 6.62 -7.58 5.38
CA MET A 57 6.79 -8.44 4.21
C MET A 57 8.04 -9.31 4.30
N ASP A 58 9.17 -8.73 4.71
CA ASP A 58 10.42 -9.46 4.89
C ASP A 58 10.26 -10.57 5.95
N ALA A 59 9.54 -10.29 7.05
CA ALA A 59 9.24 -11.29 8.07
C ALA A 59 8.32 -12.41 7.56
N GLU A 60 7.44 -12.10 6.61
CA GLU A 60 6.55 -13.07 5.92
C GLU A 60 7.23 -13.77 4.73
N GLY A 61 8.46 -13.39 4.37
CA GLY A 61 9.17 -13.91 3.19
C GLY A 61 8.57 -13.44 1.86
N ALA A 62 7.82 -12.34 1.86
CA ALA A 62 7.20 -11.76 0.68
C ALA A 62 8.12 -10.72 0.01
N PHE A 63 8.34 -10.85 -1.31
CA PHE A 63 9.21 -9.97 -2.09
C PHE A 63 8.54 -9.44 -3.36
N THR A 64 7.23 -9.13 -3.27
CA THR A 64 6.44 -8.58 -4.39
C THR A 64 6.46 -7.05 -4.38
N PRO A 65 6.46 -6.37 -5.54
CA PRO A 65 6.23 -4.92 -5.57
C PRO A 65 4.81 -4.60 -5.06
N LEU A 66 4.68 -3.50 -4.31
CA LEU A 66 3.42 -3.01 -3.77
C LEU A 66 3.03 -1.65 -4.33
N TYR A 67 1.73 -1.40 -4.40
CA TYR A 67 1.17 -0.07 -4.55
C TYR A 67 0.95 0.55 -3.17
N PHE A 68 1.45 1.77 -2.95
CA PHE A 68 1.35 2.44 -1.66
C PHE A 68 0.34 3.58 -1.68
N VAL A 69 -0.55 3.59 -0.68
CA VAL A 69 -1.50 4.67 -0.41
C VAL A 69 -1.45 5.06 1.08
N ARG A 70 -2.13 6.15 1.44
CA ARG A 70 -2.26 6.58 2.83
C ARG A 70 -3.74 6.71 3.18
N VAL A 71 -4.17 6.10 4.28
CA VAL A 71 -5.58 6.08 4.68
C VAL A 71 -6.10 7.51 4.87
N GLY A 72 -7.20 7.85 4.21
CA GLY A 72 -7.82 9.17 4.30
C GLY A 72 -7.16 10.28 3.46
N TYR A 73 -6.17 9.96 2.61
CA TYR A 73 -5.50 10.93 1.74
C TYR A 73 -5.46 10.45 0.29
N ASP A 74 -5.54 11.39 -0.65
CA ASP A 74 -5.39 11.19 -2.09
C ASP A 74 -3.92 11.08 -2.56
N TYR A 75 -2.98 11.26 -1.63
CA TYR A 75 -1.54 11.12 -1.85
C TYR A 75 -0.91 10.22 -0.79
N TYR A 76 0.14 9.47 -1.18
CA TYR A 76 0.95 8.71 -0.22
C TYR A 76 1.88 9.60 0.61
N GLY A 77 2.52 10.58 -0.04
CA GLY A 77 3.41 11.55 0.60
C GLY A 77 3.41 12.88 -0.16
N ARG A 78 3.68 13.97 0.57
CA ARG A 78 3.88 15.30 -0.02
C ARG A 78 5.37 15.62 -0.09
N LYS A 79 5.81 16.14 -1.23
CA LYS A 79 7.16 16.68 -1.37
C LYS A 79 7.26 17.97 -0.54
N GLY A 80 8.26 18.06 0.35
CA GLY A 80 8.54 19.27 1.14
C GLY A 80 8.25 19.21 2.64
N GLY A 81 7.91 18.05 3.21
CA GLY A 81 7.86 17.88 4.65
C GLY A 81 9.26 17.79 5.25
N HIS A 82 9.88 18.94 5.56
CA HIS A 82 11.02 18.97 6.48
C HIS A 82 10.52 18.52 7.86
N ARG A 83 11.06 17.42 8.38
CA ARG A 83 11.21 17.25 9.82
C ARG A 83 12.56 17.82 10.22
#